data_AF-A0A2S9YCE5-F1
#
_entry.id   AF-A0A2S9YCE5-F1
#
_cell.length_a   1.000
_cell.length_b   1.000
_cell.length_c   1.000
_cell.angle_alpha   90.00
_cell.angle_beta   90.00
_cell.angle_gamma   90.00
#
_symmetry.space_group_name_H-M   'P 1'
#
loop_
_entity.id
_entity.type
_entity.pdbx_description
1 polymer ?
#
loop_
_entity_poly.entity_id
_entity_poly.type
_entity_poly.pdbx_seq_one_letter_code
_entity_poly.pdbx_strand_id
1 'polypeptide(L)'
;MPRHICVFALLVFGCRGSVPSDTKRKLAEASPAEVEVPTPSPVAAAQTSYACSSTQQLTFGPAVPPDFSQVSSDQDADCFGWQEFIALNWPADGQGGFGDPGDLSPLAWQGYMSNHQFFQPNGAPPPPWGTSPTITLDCIAEAGLDPANANALTALTMVTKFSSDRESSDAHQAAPYKEPAWLGDVSGHNVWYEVRLNEDEYNNLVANQLYSLEDQTNYYANAANPALALPMGAWTSEIGAMEVKAAWIEAENPIDDKWKEYKLTKAVVVESDTQKCRAMTVALVALHIIHKTETQPTWIWATFEHVDNTPDNSEAANTTKTWTFFDPNCAPKTVSNIPEFCQFKGQSEVTVGCDSSAWNQAPQYWIGEDCPDPVPVQVTRVAPIDANASAANHAAWQAVTAAGYTDSVWLNYQLVNVQWSTNPPTSQPKLVPLDVLSMQPDSNIANTVLETYIQDKRCVDCHRKATIAGSETLPSDFSFLLQEAKSSGDIKDASLAGARSHRRRIIE
;
A
#
# COMPACT_ATOMS: atom_id res chain seq x y z
N MET A 1 -2.17 35.40 -51.29
CA MET A 1 -2.96 34.55 -52.21
C MET A 1 -3.38 33.31 -51.44
N PRO A 2 -4.67 33.21 -51.05
CA PRO A 2 -5.23 32.12 -50.25
C PRO A 2 -6.09 31.18 -51.10
N ARG A 3 -6.34 29.95 -50.63
CA ARG A 3 -7.50 29.10 -50.95
C ARG A 3 -7.63 28.03 -49.85
N HIS A 4 -8.78 27.61 -49.34
CA HIS A 4 -10.12 28.17 -49.20
C HIS A 4 -10.83 27.32 -48.13
N ILE A 5 -11.64 27.97 -47.31
CA ILE A 5 -12.63 27.43 -46.35
C ILE A 5 -13.86 26.93 -47.11
N CYS A 6 -14.56 25.90 -46.61
CA CYS A 6 -16.02 25.79 -46.75
C CYS A 6 -16.66 24.99 -45.62
N VAL A 7 -17.35 25.72 -44.74
CA VAL A 7 -18.49 25.30 -43.91
C VAL A 7 -19.74 25.33 -44.79
N PHE A 8 -20.71 24.44 -44.61
CA PHE A 8 -22.13 24.79 -44.82
C PHE A 8 -23.09 23.88 -44.04
N ALA A 9 -24.06 24.55 -43.42
CA ALA A 9 -25.19 24.01 -42.70
C ALA A 9 -26.51 24.50 -43.36
N LEU A 10 -27.61 23.88 -42.91
CA LEU A 10 -29.04 24.31 -42.95
C LEU A 10 -29.97 23.84 -44.10
N LEU A 11 -31.11 23.31 -43.61
CA LEU A 11 -32.52 23.67 -43.87
C LEU A 11 -33.42 22.79 -44.76
N VAL A 12 -34.38 22.20 -44.03
CA VAL A 12 -35.78 21.83 -44.28
C VAL A 12 -36.54 22.78 -45.22
N PHE A 13 -37.37 22.22 -46.12
CA PHE A 13 -38.74 22.68 -46.41
C PHE A 13 -39.59 21.57 -47.04
N GLY A 14 -40.83 21.43 -46.57
CA GLY A 14 -41.82 20.45 -47.05
C GLY A 14 -42.76 21.00 -48.12
N CYS A 15 -43.59 20.10 -48.68
CA CYS A 15 -44.77 20.45 -49.48
C CYS A 15 -45.97 19.57 -49.11
N ARG A 16 -47.12 20.25 -48.91
CA ARG A 16 -48.47 19.71 -48.70
C ARG A 16 -49.07 19.18 -50.02
N GLY A 17 -49.96 18.19 -49.91
CA GLY A 17 -50.95 17.82 -50.92
C GLY A 17 -52.18 17.21 -50.24
N SER A 18 -53.37 17.64 -50.65
CA SER A 18 -54.67 17.58 -49.96
C SER A 18 -55.53 16.32 -50.21
N VAL A 19 -56.46 16.08 -49.28
CA VAL A 19 -57.51 15.03 -49.22
C VAL A 19 -58.65 15.25 -50.23
N PRO A 20 -59.34 14.18 -50.67
CA PRO A 20 -60.80 14.12 -50.57
C PRO A 20 -61.36 12.81 -49.98
N SER A 21 -62.62 12.88 -49.53
CA SER A 21 -63.36 11.98 -48.65
C SER A 21 -64.09 10.80 -49.33
N ASP A 22 -64.43 9.83 -48.46
CA ASP A 22 -65.56 8.88 -48.48
C ASP A 22 -65.73 7.87 -49.62
N THR A 23 -65.61 6.57 -49.29
CA THR A 23 -66.77 5.64 -49.32
C THR A 23 -66.47 4.34 -48.53
N LYS A 24 -67.41 3.92 -47.67
CA LYS A 24 -67.41 2.62 -46.96
C LYS A 24 -67.66 1.46 -47.93
N ARG A 25 -66.85 0.39 -47.84
CA ARG A 25 -67.29 -0.98 -48.18
C ARG A 25 -66.49 -2.02 -47.39
N LYS A 26 -67.15 -2.73 -46.48
CA LYS A 26 -66.66 -3.95 -45.81
C LYS A 26 -66.58 -5.08 -46.84
N LEU A 27 -65.45 -5.76 -46.93
CA LEU A 27 -65.30 -7.12 -47.45
C LEU A 27 -64.13 -7.78 -46.70
N ALA A 28 -64.36 -9.01 -46.23
CA ALA A 28 -63.51 -9.76 -45.33
C ALA A 28 -62.22 -10.23 -46.03
N GLU A 29 -61.08 -10.05 -45.36
CA GLU A 29 -59.78 -10.61 -45.74
C GLU A 29 -59.45 -11.83 -44.89
N ALA A 30 -59.04 -12.91 -45.55
CA ALA A 30 -58.45 -14.08 -44.93
C ALA A 30 -57.01 -13.75 -44.50
N SER A 31 -56.65 -14.18 -43.29
CA SER A 31 -55.33 -13.98 -42.68
C SER A 31 -54.23 -14.75 -43.44
N PRO A 32 -53.11 -14.11 -43.81
CA PRO A 32 -51.90 -14.81 -44.23
C PRO A 32 -51.05 -15.22 -43.02
N ALA A 33 -50.41 -16.38 -43.13
CA ALA A 33 -49.57 -16.98 -42.11
C ALA A 33 -48.44 -16.05 -41.63
N GLU A 34 -48.27 -16.00 -40.32
CA GLU A 34 -47.23 -15.25 -39.62
C GLU A 34 -45.88 -15.95 -39.78
N VAL A 35 -44.90 -15.24 -40.32
CA VAL A 35 -43.50 -15.66 -40.34
C VAL A 35 -42.92 -15.35 -38.96
N GLU A 36 -42.65 -16.37 -38.16
CA GLU A 36 -41.92 -16.21 -36.90
C GLU A 36 -40.52 -15.64 -37.19
N VAL A 37 -40.31 -14.39 -36.81
CA VAL A 37 -38.99 -13.78 -36.71
C VAL A 37 -38.34 -14.38 -35.45
N PRO A 38 -37.16 -15.02 -35.54
CA PRO A 38 -36.50 -15.55 -34.34
C PRO A 38 -36.15 -14.38 -33.42
N THR A 39 -36.69 -14.44 -32.20
CA THR A 39 -36.32 -13.53 -31.11
C THR A 39 -34.80 -13.56 -30.92
N PRO A 40 -34.12 -12.41 -30.85
CA PRO A 40 -32.72 -12.38 -30.49
C PRO A 40 -32.57 -13.08 -29.14
N SER A 41 -31.64 -14.04 -29.06
CA SER A 41 -31.26 -14.67 -27.79
C SER A 41 -30.93 -13.56 -26.78
N PRO A 42 -31.33 -13.68 -25.50
CA PRO A 42 -30.91 -12.71 -24.50
C PRO A 42 -29.38 -12.71 -24.50
N VAL A 43 -28.80 -11.54 -24.78
CA VAL A 43 -27.38 -11.29 -24.51
C VAL A 43 -27.19 -11.64 -23.04
N ALA A 44 -26.37 -12.66 -22.75
CA ALA A 44 -26.05 -13.03 -21.38
C ALA A 44 -25.62 -11.76 -20.65
N ALA A 45 -26.27 -11.45 -19.52
CA ALA A 45 -25.80 -10.37 -18.66
C ALA A 45 -24.32 -10.65 -18.33
N ALA A 46 -23.46 -9.65 -18.49
CA ALA A 46 -22.06 -9.77 -18.12
C ALA A 46 -21.99 -10.26 -16.67
N GLN A 47 -21.23 -11.32 -16.42
CA GLN A 47 -21.07 -11.87 -15.09
C GLN A 47 -20.43 -10.80 -14.20
N THR A 48 -21.11 -10.41 -13.11
CA THR A 48 -20.65 -9.35 -12.20
C THR A 48 -19.94 -9.89 -10.95
N SER A 49 -19.85 -11.22 -10.83
CA SER A 49 -19.33 -11.90 -9.65
C SER A 49 -18.69 -13.24 -10.03
N TYR A 50 -17.55 -13.57 -9.45
CA TYR A 50 -16.67 -14.67 -9.84
C TYR A 50 -16.33 -15.54 -8.63
N ALA A 51 -16.42 -16.86 -8.75
CA ALA A 51 -16.17 -17.74 -7.62
C ALA A 51 -14.69 -17.69 -7.20
N CYS A 52 -14.44 -17.54 -5.89
CA CYS A 52 -13.10 -17.65 -5.31
C CYS A 52 -12.97 -18.88 -4.40
N SER A 53 -14.01 -19.15 -3.61
CA SER A 53 -14.15 -20.39 -2.87
C SER A 53 -15.55 -21.00 -3.11
N SER A 54 -15.88 -22.05 -2.37
CA SER A 54 -17.24 -22.61 -2.38
C SER A 54 -18.31 -21.67 -1.81
N THR A 55 -17.92 -20.66 -1.01
CA THR A 55 -18.82 -19.73 -0.34
C THR A 55 -18.56 -18.27 -0.69
N GLN A 56 -17.33 -17.92 -1.10
CA GLN A 56 -16.94 -16.55 -1.43
C GLN A 56 -16.94 -16.29 -2.94
N GLN A 57 -17.34 -15.09 -3.30
CA GLN A 57 -17.26 -14.56 -4.66
C GLN A 57 -16.48 -13.25 -4.67
N LEU A 58 -15.76 -13.00 -5.75
CA LEU A 58 -15.09 -11.74 -6.04
C LEU A 58 -15.96 -10.88 -6.95
N THR A 59 -15.95 -9.59 -6.69
CA THR A 59 -16.58 -8.55 -7.50
C THR A 59 -15.55 -7.48 -7.81
N PHE A 60 -15.61 -6.94 -9.02
CA PHE A 60 -14.68 -5.92 -9.51
C PHE A 60 -15.30 -4.53 -9.33
N GLY A 61 -14.73 -3.75 -8.41
CA GLY A 61 -15.16 -2.40 -8.10
C GLY A 61 -14.51 -1.89 -6.81
N PRO A 62 -14.72 -0.62 -6.45
CA PRO A 62 -14.05 0.04 -5.32
C PRO A 62 -14.68 -0.28 -3.95
N ALA A 63 -15.64 -1.20 -3.88
CA ALA A 63 -16.39 -1.46 -2.66
C ALA A 63 -15.61 -2.39 -1.72
N VAL A 64 -15.08 -1.84 -0.63
CA VAL A 64 -14.44 -2.61 0.44
C VAL A 64 -15.53 -3.35 1.22
N PRO A 65 -15.38 -4.67 1.47
CA PRO A 65 -16.32 -5.42 2.29
C PRO A 65 -16.23 -4.94 3.75
N PRO A 66 -17.32 -4.44 4.37
CA PRO A 66 -17.27 -3.80 5.68
C PRO A 66 -17.14 -4.77 6.86
N ASP A 67 -17.33 -6.08 6.65
CA ASP A 67 -17.25 -7.06 7.74
C ASP A 67 -16.96 -8.49 7.26
N PHE A 68 -16.35 -9.27 8.14
CA PHE A 68 -15.82 -10.62 7.90
C PHE A 68 -16.82 -11.77 8.22
N SER A 69 -18.06 -11.47 8.59
CA SER A 69 -19.09 -12.42 9.03
C SER A 69 -19.44 -13.54 8.04
N GLN A 70 -19.08 -13.40 6.77
CA GLN A 70 -19.33 -14.42 5.74
C GLN A 70 -18.17 -15.41 5.57
N VAL A 71 -17.09 -15.29 6.35
CA VAL A 71 -15.90 -16.14 6.28
C VAL A 71 -15.99 -17.31 7.26
N SER A 72 -15.67 -18.52 6.79
CA SER A 72 -15.78 -19.74 7.60
C SER A 72 -14.55 -20.67 7.53
N SER A 73 -13.56 -20.33 6.73
CA SER A 73 -12.34 -21.11 6.49
C SER A 73 -11.18 -20.21 6.09
N ASP A 74 -9.95 -20.72 6.12
CA ASP A 74 -8.77 -19.97 5.67
C ASP A 74 -8.87 -19.58 4.20
N GLN A 75 -9.38 -20.46 3.33
CA GLN A 75 -9.60 -20.09 1.92
C GLN A 75 -10.65 -18.98 1.76
N ASP A 76 -11.70 -18.96 2.60
CA ASP A 76 -12.67 -17.87 2.58
C ASP A 76 -12.04 -16.56 3.07
N ALA A 77 -11.16 -16.62 4.07
CA ALA A 77 -10.38 -15.47 4.56
C ALA A 77 -9.45 -14.92 3.47
N ASP A 78 -8.76 -15.80 2.75
CA ASP A 78 -7.90 -15.46 1.64
C ASP A 78 -8.69 -14.81 0.48
N CYS A 79 -9.89 -15.32 0.19
CA CYS A 79 -10.80 -14.71 -0.76
C CYS A 79 -11.31 -13.32 -0.32
N PHE A 80 -11.56 -13.14 0.98
CA PHE A 80 -11.88 -11.83 1.54
C PHE A 80 -10.72 -10.85 1.35
N GLY A 81 -9.48 -11.27 1.65
CA GLY A 81 -8.29 -10.46 1.39
C GLY A 81 -8.15 -10.05 -0.07
N TRP A 82 -8.43 -10.96 -1.02
CA TRP A 82 -8.47 -10.62 -2.45
C TRP A 82 -9.59 -9.62 -2.79
N GLN A 83 -10.76 -9.71 -2.16
CA GLN A 83 -11.82 -8.73 -2.36
C GLN A 83 -11.43 -7.34 -1.86
N GLU A 84 -10.72 -7.24 -0.72
CA GLU A 84 -10.13 -5.99 -0.24
C GLU A 84 -9.07 -5.46 -1.21
N PHE A 85 -8.17 -6.34 -1.67
CA PHE A 85 -7.14 -5.97 -2.64
C PHE A 85 -7.75 -5.39 -3.91
N ILE A 86 -8.79 -6.00 -4.47
CA ILE A 86 -9.48 -5.48 -5.65
C ILE A 86 -10.08 -4.10 -5.39
N ALA A 87 -10.74 -3.91 -4.25
CA ALA A 87 -11.39 -2.65 -3.89
C ALA A 87 -10.38 -1.52 -3.68
N LEU A 88 -9.33 -1.78 -2.91
CA LEU A 88 -8.30 -0.81 -2.56
C LEU A 88 -7.41 -0.46 -3.76
N ASN A 89 -7.17 -1.42 -4.65
CA ASN A 89 -6.40 -1.22 -5.88
C ASN A 89 -7.28 -0.86 -7.08
N TRP A 90 -8.53 -0.45 -6.85
CA TRP A 90 -9.36 0.13 -7.90
C TRP A 90 -8.83 1.51 -8.33
N PRO A 91 -8.89 1.89 -9.62
CA PRO A 91 -8.50 3.23 -10.05
C PRO A 91 -9.29 4.32 -9.31
N ALA A 92 -8.60 5.24 -8.64
CA ALA A 92 -9.24 6.26 -7.79
C ALA A 92 -10.10 7.25 -8.60
N ASP A 93 -9.76 7.48 -9.87
CA ASP A 93 -10.51 8.33 -10.79
C ASP A 93 -11.73 7.62 -11.43
N GLY A 94 -11.83 6.29 -11.25
CA GLY A 94 -12.84 5.44 -11.88
C GLY A 94 -12.80 5.44 -13.41
N GLN A 95 -11.74 5.93 -14.03
CA GLN A 95 -11.60 6.03 -15.49
C GLN A 95 -10.71 4.93 -16.08
N GLY A 96 -9.81 4.33 -15.29
CA GLY A 96 -8.93 3.23 -15.72
C GLY A 96 -9.59 1.84 -15.67
N GLY A 97 -9.00 0.88 -16.38
CA GLY A 97 -9.26 -0.55 -16.16
C GLY A 97 -8.61 -1.07 -14.88
N PHE A 98 -8.93 -2.30 -14.47
CA PHE A 98 -8.36 -2.88 -13.26
C PHE A 98 -6.92 -3.37 -13.53
N GLY A 99 -5.95 -2.47 -13.34
CA GLY A 99 -4.53 -2.78 -13.46
C GLY A 99 -3.97 -2.72 -14.88
N ASP A 100 -4.40 -1.75 -15.69
CA ASP A 100 -3.90 -1.61 -17.07
C ASP A 100 -2.36 -1.41 -17.09
N PRO A 101 -1.60 -2.14 -17.92
CA PRO A 101 -0.15 -1.99 -18.00
C PRO A 101 0.31 -0.57 -18.33
N GLY A 102 1.26 -0.08 -17.53
CA GLY A 102 1.80 1.28 -17.68
C GLY A 102 0.88 2.40 -17.17
N ASP A 103 -0.27 2.07 -16.58
CA ASP A 103 -1.12 3.05 -15.92
C ASP A 103 -0.44 3.60 -14.65
N LEU A 104 -0.31 4.93 -14.61
CA LEU A 104 0.28 5.68 -13.51
C LEU A 104 -0.77 6.33 -12.60
N SER A 105 -2.07 6.15 -12.89
CA SER A 105 -3.14 6.71 -12.07
C SER A 105 -3.10 6.18 -10.64
N PRO A 106 -3.43 7.02 -9.64
CA PRO A 106 -3.45 6.58 -8.25
C PRO A 106 -4.57 5.57 -8.01
N LEU A 107 -4.29 4.65 -7.09
CA LEU A 107 -5.24 3.66 -6.60
C LEU A 107 -6.08 4.22 -5.45
N ALA A 108 -7.24 3.61 -5.19
CA ALA A 108 -8.16 4.08 -4.15
C ALA A 108 -7.48 4.24 -2.78
N TRP A 109 -6.63 3.28 -2.37
CA TRP A 109 -5.90 3.38 -1.10
C TRP A 109 -4.82 4.48 -1.09
N GLN A 110 -4.31 4.91 -2.24
CA GLN A 110 -3.37 6.06 -2.29
C GLN A 110 -4.08 7.39 -1.98
N GLY A 111 -5.42 7.42 -1.95
CA GLY A 111 -6.20 8.53 -1.43
C GLY A 111 -6.31 8.58 0.09
N TYR A 112 -5.87 7.52 0.80
CA TYR A 112 -5.87 7.48 2.27
C TYR A 112 -4.81 8.42 2.85
N MET A 113 -4.97 8.85 4.10
CA MET A 113 -4.02 9.78 4.72
C MET A 113 -2.72 9.04 5.07
N SER A 114 -1.57 9.55 4.63
CA SER A 114 -0.28 8.99 5.06
C SER A 114 -0.01 9.30 6.54
N ASN A 115 0.76 8.42 7.20
CA ASN A 115 1.26 8.65 8.56
C ASN A 115 2.00 10.00 8.70
N HIS A 116 2.80 10.40 7.71
CA HIS A 116 3.51 11.69 7.71
C HIS A 116 2.58 12.90 7.62
N GLN A 117 1.45 12.77 6.92
CA GLN A 117 0.42 13.81 6.92
C GLN A 117 -0.36 13.82 8.23
N PHE A 118 -0.57 12.66 8.85
CA PHE A 118 -1.33 12.56 10.08
C PHE A 118 -0.53 13.08 11.30
N PHE A 119 0.68 12.57 11.51
CA PHE A 119 1.54 12.95 12.63
C PHE A 119 2.42 14.13 12.25
N GLN A 120 1.89 15.33 12.48
CA GLN A 120 2.60 16.56 12.18
C GLN A 120 3.73 16.84 13.20
N PRO A 121 4.81 17.52 12.77
CA PRO A 121 5.84 17.97 13.69
C PRO A 121 5.25 18.79 14.85
N ASN A 122 5.87 18.66 16.02
CA ASN A 122 5.43 19.29 17.27
C ASN A 122 4.03 18.83 17.76
N GLY A 123 3.57 17.65 17.35
CA GLY A 123 2.27 17.13 17.75
C GLY A 123 1.10 18.02 17.29
N ALA A 124 1.29 18.77 16.20
CA ALA A 124 0.24 19.65 15.68
C ALA A 124 -0.94 18.81 15.14
N PRO A 125 -2.17 19.36 15.11
CA PRO A 125 -3.30 18.68 14.50
C PRO A 125 -3.04 18.36 13.02
N PRO A 126 -3.49 17.19 12.52
CA PRO A 126 -3.39 16.87 11.10
C PRO A 126 -4.23 17.83 10.24
N PRO A 127 -3.91 17.95 8.93
CA PRO A 127 -4.79 18.63 7.99
C PRO A 127 -6.11 17.87 7.83
N PRO A 128 -7.20 18.52 7.35
CA PRO A 128 -8.47 17.84 7.08
C PRO A 128 -8.31 16.64 6.14
N TRP A 129 -9.15 15.62 6.28
CA TRP A 129 -9.24 14.50 5.34
C TRP A 129 -9.39 14.98 3.89
N GLY A 130 -8.79 14.24 2.95
CA GLY A 130 -8.75 14.61 1.54
C GLY A 130 -7.76 15.74 1.18
N THR A 131 -6.99 16.25 2.14
CA THR A 131 -5.90 17.17 1.84
C THR A 131 -4.78 16.45 1.10
N SER A 132 -4.47 16.89 -0.12
CA SER A 132 -3.34 16.35 -0.89
C SER A 132 -2.01 16.55 -0.16
N PRO A 133 -1.06 15.60 -0.27
CA PRO A 133 0.29 15.77 0.25
C PRO A 133 0.92 17.05 -0.30
N THR A 134 1.45 17.89 0.60
CA THR A 134 2.11 19.13 0.19
C THR A 134 3.58 18.85 -0.08
N ILE A 135 3.97 18.90 -1.35
CA ILE A 135 5.38 18.92 -1.74
C ILE A 135 5.85 20.37 -1.68
N THR A 136 6.94 20.63 -0.93
CA THR A 136 7.44 22.01 -0.77
C THR A 136 7.88 22.57 -2.13
N LEU A 137 7.77 23.89 -2.32
CA LEU A 137 8.19 24.53 -3.57
C LEU A 137 9.68 24.28 -3.88
N ASP A 138 10.52 24.21 -2.85
CA ASP A 138 11.93 23.87 -2.99
C ASP A 138 12.10 22.44 -3.52
N CYS A 139 11.35 21.49 -2.96
CA CYS A 139 11.36 20.09 -3.38
C CYS A 139 10.82 19.91 -4.81
N ILE A 140 9.76 20.63 -5.17
CA ILE A 140 9.23 20.69 -6.54
C ILE A 140 10.31 21.21 -7.50
N ALA A 141 10.99 22.29 -7.13
CA ALA A 141 12.06 22.88 -7.94
C ALA A 141 13.27 21.96 -8.08
N GLU A 142 13.71 21.32 -6.98
CA GLU A 142 14.79 20.32 -6.96
C GLU A 142 14.47 19.13 -7.86
N ALA A 143 13.23 18.62 -7.79
CA ALA A 143 12.74 17.50 -8.59
C ALA A 143 12.44 17.86 -10.05
N GLY A 144 12.54 19.14 -10.44
CA GLY A 144 12.24 19.62 -11.79
C GLY A 144 10.76 19.47 -12.18
N LEU A 145 9.87 19.51 -11.19
CA LEU A 145 8.43 19.33 -11.39
C LEU A 145 7.70 20.66 -11.65
N ASP A 146 6.60 20.59 -12.39
CA ASP A 146 5.65 21.69 -12.48
C ASP A 146 4.77 21.71 -11.21
N PRO A 147 4.68 22.83 -10.47
CA PRO A 147 3.82 22.95 -9.31
C PRO A 147 2.36 22.54 -9.56
N ALA A 148 1.85 22.72 -10.79
CA ALA A 148 0.49 22.29 -11.14
C ALA A 148 0.30 20.76 -11.16
N ASN A 149 1.39 20.01 -11.34
CA ASN A 149 1.38 18.55 -11.44
C ASN A 149 1.89 17.87 -10.15
N ALA A 150 2.42 18.63 -9.19
CA ALA A 150 3.00 18.10 -7.95
C ALA A 150 1.96 17.48 -7.01
N ASN A 151 0.72 18.00 -6.99
CA ASN A 151 -0.35 17.54 -6.09
C ASN A 151 -0.91 16.14 -6.42
N ALA A 152 -0.57 15.59 -7.59
CA ALA A 152 -0.99 14.26 -8.02
C ALA A 152 0.08 13.17 -7.80
N LEU A 153 1.23 13.53 -7.20
CA LEU A 153 2.34 12.62 -6.99
C LEU A 153 2.27 11.97 -5.62
N THR A 154 2.71 10.72 -5.54
CA THR A 154 2.93 10.06 -4.23
C THR A 154 4.21 10.62 -3.63
N ALA A 155 4.12 11.25 -2.46
CA ALA A 155 5.32 11.65 -1.73
C ALA A 155 5.85 10.41 -0.97
N LEU A 156 7.01 9.89 -1.39
CA LEU A 156 7.69 8.80 -0.70
C LEU A 156 8.94 9.38 -0.02
N THR A 157 9.21 9.03 1.23
CA THR A 157 10.32 9.60 1.99
C THR A 157 11.26 8.53 2.49
N MET A 158 12.56 8.82 2.42
CA MET A 158 13.62 8.07 3.12
C MET A 158 14.08 8.79 4.39
N VAL A 159 13.82 10.09 4.42
CA VAL A 159 14.08 11.02 5.50
C VAL A 159 13.04 12.12 5.35
N THR A 160 12.35 12.42 6.44
CA THR A 160 11.34 13.46 6.53
C THR A 160 11.96 14.83 6.28
N LYS A 161 12.02 15.25 5.02
CA LYS A 161 12.08 16.69 4.68
C LYS A 161 10.70 17.35 4.72
N PHE A 162 9.66 16.55 4.98
CA PHE A 162 8.26 16.96 5.11
C PHE A 162 7.86 17.30 6.56
N SER A 163 8.76 17.07 7.52
CA SER A 163 8.75 17.62 8.87
C SER A 163 10.17 18.09 9.20
N SER A 164 10.35 19.02 10.15
CA SER A 164 11.68 19.50 10.58
C SER A 164 12.49 18.47 11.37
N ASP A 165 11.92 17.28 11.56
CA ASP A 165 12.35 16.33 12.56
C ASP A 165 13.11 15.22 11.83
N ARG A 166 14.43 15.22 12.06
CA ARG A 166 15.42 14.31 11.49
C ARG A 166 15.27 12.92 12.09
N GLU A 167 14.38 12.11 11.52
CA GLU A 167 14.29 10.70 11.87
C GLU A 167 14.40 9.81 10.61
N SER A 168 15.31 8.86 10.69
CA SER A 168 15.64 7.87 9.65
C SER A 168 14.64 6.68 9.61
N SER A 169 13.43 6.85 10.14
CA SER A 169 12.50 5.74 10.41
C SER A 169 11.91 5.09 9.15
N ASP A 170 11.71 5.84 8.07
CA ASP A 170 11.02 5.34 6.86
C ASP A 170 11.87 4.35 6.05
N ALA A 171 13.18 4.49 6.13
CA ALA A 171 14.14 3.63 5.44
C ALA A 171 14.25 2.22 6.04
N HIS A 172 13.90 2.04 7.32
CA HIS A 172 14.21 0.84 8.11
C HIS A 172 12.96 0.03 8.44
N GLN A 173 12.16 -0.27 7.42
CA GLN A 173 10.79 -0.79 7.57
C GLN A 173 10.62 -2.27 7.19
N ALA A 174 11.70 -2.98 6.82
CA ALA A 174 11.69 -4.42 6.48
C ALA A 174 11.68 -5.36 7.71
N ALA A 175 11.64 -4.79 8.93
CA ALA A 175 11.79 -5.41 10.25
C ALA A 175 13.13 -6.20 10.42
N PRO A 176 13.74 -6.30 11.63
CA PRO A 176 13.22 -5.96 12.95
C PRO A 176 13.42 -4.50 13.37
N TYR A 177 12.64 -4.07 14.37
CA TYR A 177 12.81 -2.77 15.02
C TYR A 177 14.11 -2.74 15.85
N LYS A 178 14.85 -1.61 15.78
CA LYS A 178 16.12 -1.31 16.51
C LYS A 178 17.42 -1.86 15.91
N GLU A 179 17.35 -2.44 14.72
CA GLU A 179 18.52 -2.75 13.89
C GLU A 179 18.34 -2.10 12.51
N PRO A 180 19.41 -1.90 11.72
CA PRO A 180 19.24 -1.47 10.35
C PRO A 180 18.37 -2.48 9.57
N ALA A 181 17.26 -2.01 9.04
CA ALA A 181 16.27 -2.82 8.32
C ALA A 181 15.89 -2.20 6.97
N TRP A 182 16.86 -1.59 6.29
CA TRP A 182 16.70 -1.20 4.89
C TRP A 182 16.83 -2.41 3.96
N LEU A 183 16.36 -2.28 2.72
CA LEU A 183 16.45 -3.34 1.71
C LEU A 183 16.89 -2.72 0.37
N GLY A 184 17.96 -3.27 -0.20
CA GLY A 184 18.45 -2.92 -1.53
C GLY A 184 18.06 -3.97 -2.56
N ASP A 185 17.47 -3.54 -3.67
CA ASP A 185 17.18 -4.40 -4.82
C ASP A 185 18.46 -4.88 -5.53
N VAL A 186 18.34 -5.79 -6.50
CA VAL A 186 19.51 -6.28 -7.27
C VAL A 186 20.25 -5.20 -8.06
N SER A 187 19.60 -4.06 -8.31
CA SER A 187 20.19 -2.88 -8.98
C SER A 187 20.94 -1.97 -7.99
N GLY A 188 20.77 -2.19 -6.68
CA GLY A 188 21.36 -1.38 -5.62
C GLY A 188 20.50 -0.18 -5.23
N HIS A 189 19.25 -0.11 -5.66
CA HIS A 189 18.31 0.93 -5.23
C HIS A 189 17.60 0.53 -3.95
N ASN A 190 17.25 1.54 -3.17
CA ASN A 190 16.50 1.37 -1.94
C ASN A 190 15.05 0.94 -2.20
N VAL A 191 14.49 0.11 -1.32
CA VAL A 191 13.04 -0.10 -1.21
C VAL A 191 12.40 1.01 -0.39
N TRP A 192 11.40 1.66 -0.97
CA TRP A 192 10.66 2.77 -0.36
C TRP A 192 9.38 2.27 0.27
N TYR A 193 9.03 2.79 1.44
CA TYR A 193 7.86 2.36 2.19
C TYR A 193 6.86 3.50 2.37
N GLU A 194 5.59 3.14 2.47
CA GLU A 194 4.52 4.08 2.77
C GLU A 194 3.50 3.40 3.67
N VAL A 195 2.99 4.12 4.68
CA VAL A 195 1.88 3.68 5.52
C VAL A 195 0.76 4.71 5.45
N ARG A 196 -0.47 4.24 5.24
CA ARG A 196 -1.67 5.08 5.17
C ARG A 196 -2.80 4.52 6.02
N LEU A 197 -3.63 5.41 6.57
CA LEU A 197 -4.83 5.10 7.35
C LEU A 197 -6.10 5.63 6.66
N ASN A 198 -7.21 4.89 6.78
CA ASN A 198 -8.47 5.27 6.15
C ASN A 198 -9.23 6.38 6.91
N GLU A 199 -10.37 6.82 6.35
CA GLU A 199 -11.13 7.96 6.87
C GLU A 199 -11.76 7.67 8.24
N ASP A 200 -12.22 6.44 8.47
CA ASP A 200 -12.85 6.03 9.73
C ASP A 200 -11.83 6.09 10.87
N GLU A 201 -10.64 5.54 10.65
CA GLU A 201 -9.54 5.64 11.61
C GLU A 201 -9.11 7.10 11.84
N TYR A 202 -8.91 7.87 10.76
CA TYR A 202 -8.57 9.29 10.84
C TYR A 202 -9.56 10.06 11.74
N ASN A 203 -10.86 9.88 11.50
CA ASN A 203 -11.92 10.56 12.24
C ASN A 203 -11.88 10.19 13.73
N ASN A 204 -11.66 8.91 14.05
CA ASN A 204 -11.53 8.45 15.42
C ASN A 204 -10.30 9.03 16.13
N LEU A 205 -9.13 8.99 15.48
CA LEU A 205 -7.90 9.50 16.06
C LEU A 205 -7.97 11.01 16.29
N VAL A 206 -8.52 11.78 15.35
CA VAL A 206 -8.71 13.24 15.51
C VAL A 206 -9.72 13.55 16.62
N ALA A 207 -10.86 12.85 16.67
CA ALA A 207 -11.88 13.06 17.70
C ALA A 207 -11.36 12.79 19.13
N ASN A 208 -10.40 11.87 19.27
CA ASN A 208 -9.75 11.53 20.54
C ASN A 208 -8.41 12.24 20.77
N GLN A 209 -8.00 13.15 19.87
CA GLN A 209 -6.73 13.89 19.92
C GLN A 209 -5.47 13.00 19.92
N LEU A 210 -5.51 11.83 19.29
CA LEU A 210 -4.44 10.84 19.33
C LEU A 210 -3.28 11.13 18.35
N TYR A 211 -3.19 12.35 17.83
CA TYR A 211 -2.15 12.79 16.89
C TYR A 211 -0.91 13.40 17.56
N SER A 212 -0.92 13.64 18.88
CA SER A 212 0.22 14.16 19.65
C SER A 212 0.61 13.21 20.78
N LEU A 213 1.91 13.17 21.13
CA LEU A 213 2.40 12.33 22.22
C LEU A 213 1.73 12.69 23.55
N GLU A 214 1.62 13.99 23.83
CA GLU A 214 1.01 14.47 25.07
C GLU A 214 -0.48 14.13 25.16
N ASP A 215 -1.23 14.29 24.06
CA ASP A 215 -2.67 14.02 24.07
C ASP A 215 -2.97 12.51 24.10
N GLN A 216 -2.14 11.67 23.46
CA GLN A 216 -2.20 10.22 23.65
C GLN A 216 -1.99 9.84 25.13
N THR A 217 -1.02 10.47 25.81
CA THR A 217 -0.80 10.25 27.25
C THR A 217 -2.00 10.72 28.07
N ASN A 218 -2.58 11.88 27.73
CA ASN A 218 -3.74 12.44 28.41
C ASN A 218 -5.01 11.59 28.22
N TYR A 219 -5.20 10.99 27.04
CA TYR A 219 -6.29 10.05 26.78
C TYR A 219 -6.31 8.92 27.82
N TYR A 220 -5.15 8.34 28.09
CA TYR A 220 -5.00 7.29 29.10
C TYR A 220 -5.11 7.80 30.54
N ALA A 221 -4.62 9.01 30.83
CA ALA A 221 -4.68 9.58 32.18
C ALA A 221 -6.09 9.96 32.63
N ASN A 222 -6.96 10.35 31.69
CA ASN A 222 -8.30 10.89 31.97
C ASN A 222 -9.41 9.84 32.02
N ALA A 223 -9.13 8.59 31.66
CA ALA A 223 -10.09 7.50 31.76
C ALA A 223 -9.78 6.62 33.00
N ALA A 224 -10.82 6.22 33.72
CA ALA A 224 -10.67 5.33 34.88
C ALA A 224 -10.21 3.90 34.48
N ASN A 225 -10.31 3.54 33.19
CA ASN A 225 -9.88 2.27 32.61
C ASN A 225 -9.81 2.36 31.06
N PRO A 226 -8.92 3.21 30.50
CA PRO A 226 -8.86 3.47 29.06
C PRO A 226 -8.53 2.19 28.30
N ALA A 227 -9.40 1.84 27.37
CA ALA A 227 -9.04 0.98 26.25
C ALA A 227 -9.10 1.86 25.02
N LEU A 228 -8.01 1.93 24.27
CA LEU A 228 -8.07 2.51 22.94
C LEU A 228 -8.62 1.44 22.01
N ALA A 229 -9.84 1.62 21.52
CA ALA A 229 -10.42 0.75 20.51
C ALA A 229 -10.71 1.57 19.26
N LEU A 230 -10.03 1.23 18.17
CA LEU A 230 -10.24 1.79 16.85
C LEU A 230 -11.58 1.32 16.26
N PRO A 231 -12.17 2.10 15.33
CA PRO A 231 -13.46 1.82 14.70
C PRO A 231 -13.56 0.42 14.13
N MET A 232 -14.73 -0.19 14.22
CA MET A 232 -15.01 -1.52 13.71
C MET A 232 -16.07 -1.44 12.62
N GLY A 233 -15.77 -2.04 11.47
CA GLY A 233 -16.67 -2.18 10.36
C GLY A 233 -17.87 -3.09 10.61
N ALA A 234 -19.01 -2.74 10.01
CA ALA A 234 -20.18 -3.61 9.94
C ALA A 234 -21.00 -3.33 8.68
N TRP A 235 -21.76 -4.32 8.19
CA TRP A 235 -22.64 -4.17 7.03
C TRP A 235 -23.68 -3.05 7.14
N THR A 236 -23.94 -2.55 8.34
CA THR A 236 -24.92 -1.49 8.64
C THR A 236 -24.29 -0.16 9.04
N SER A 237 -22.96 -0.04 9.06
CA SER A 237 -22.24 1.13 9.57
C SER A 237 -21.05 1.50 8.67
N GLU A 238 -20.04 2.14 9.27
CA GLU A 238 -18.75 2.48 8.68
C GLU A 238 -17.96 1.25 8.22
N ILE A 239 -16.91 1.46 7.41
CA ILE A 239 -16.03 0.38 6.93
C ILE A 239 -15.18 -0.14 8.09
N GLY A 240 -14.82 0.70 9.05
CA GLY A 240 -13.94 0.35 10.16
C GLY A 240 -12.51 0.82 9.93
N ALA A 241 -11.66 0.72 10.95
CA ALA A 241 -10.26 1.13 10.83
C ALA A 241 -9.52 0.25 9.82
N MET A 242 -8.76 0.88 8.93
CA MET A 242 -7.90 0.19 7.98
C MET A 242 -6.56 0.90 7.85
N GLU A 243 -5.49 0.10 7.83
CA GLU A 243 -4.16 0.59 7.48
C GLU A 243 -3.61 -0.19 6.29
N VAL A 244 -2.89 0.52 5.43
CA VAL A 244 -2.19 -0.03 4.28
C VAL A 244 -0.70 0.30 4.42
N LYS A 245 0.16 -0.72 4.33
CA LYS A 245 1.61 -0.53 4.23
C LYS A 245 2.11 -1.07 2.91
N ALA A 246 2.70 -0.20 2.08
CA ALA A 246 3.20 -0.55 0.76
C ALA A 246 4.74 -0.48 0.74
N ALA A 247 5.34 -1.31 -0.12
CA ALA A 247 6.75 -1.24 -0.47
C ALA A 247 6.92 -1.09 -1.98
N TRP A 248 7.90 -0.26 -2.37
CA TRP A 248 8.10 0.19 -3.74
C TRP A 248 9.58 0.12 -4.14
N ILE A 249 9.85 -0.26 -5.39
CA ILE A 249 11.18 -0.16 -6.00
C ILE A 249 11.21 0.92 -7.07
N GLU A 250 12.40 1.40 -7.43
CA GLU A 250 12.56 2.34 -8.53
C GLU A 250 12.32 1.66 -9.89
N ALA A 251 11.41 2.25 -10.67
CA ALA A 251 11.14 1.82 -12.03
C ALA A 251 12.06 2.54 -13.03
N GLU A 252 13.33 2.17 -13.07
CA GLU A 252 14.29 2.72 -14.03
C GLU A 252 13.84 2.49 -15.47
N ASN A 253 13.83 3.54 -16.29
CA ASN A 253 13.29 3.48 -17.66
C ASN A 253 11.90 2.82 -17.70
N PRO A 254 10.86 3.47 -17.14
CA PRO A 254 9.53 2.87 -16.92
C PRO A 254 8.79 2.48 -18.21
N ILE A 255 9.37 2.78 -19.38
CA ILE A 255 8.90 2.35 -20.70
C ILE A 255 9.33 0.93 -21.08
N ASP A 256 10.29 0.34 -20.35
CA ASP A 256 10.78 -1.01 -20.61
C ASP A 256 9.68 -2.05 -20.36
N ASP A 257 9.68 -3.11 -21.18
CA ASP A 257 8.61 -4.11 -21.18
C ASP A 257 8.39 -4.79 -19.83
N LYS A 258 9.45 -4.96 -19.02
CA LYS A 258 9.34 -5.58 -17.68
C LYS A 258 8.37 -4.81 -16.76
N TRP A 259 8.27 -3.49 -16.91
CA TRP A 259 7.44 -2.66 -16.05
C TRP A 259 5.95 -2.75 -16.38
N LYS A 260 5.58 -3.41 -17.48
CA LYS A 260 4.19 -3.75 -17.81
C LYS A 260 3.61 -4.81 -16.89
N GLU A 261 4.43 -5.47 -16.08
CA GLU A 261 3.99 -6.48 -15.11
C GLU A 261 3.68 -5.87 -13.73
N TYR A 262 4.12 -4.62 -13.48
CA TYR A 262 4.05 -3.97 -12.17
C TYR A 262 3.01 -2.84 -12.17
N LYS A 263 2.36 -2.64 -11.02
CA LYS A 263 1.66 -1.38 -10.77
C LYS A 263 2.69 -0.26 -10.60
N LEU A 264 2.63 0.72 -11.50
CA LEU A 264 3.48 1.90 -11.47
C LEU A 264 2.77 3.11 -10.87
N THR A 265 3.54 3.99 -10.24
CA THR A 265 3.11 5.28 -9.69
C THR A 265 4.23 6.30 -9.86
N LYS A 266 3.88 7.58 -10.05
CA LYS A 266 4.87 8.66 -9.95
C LYS A 266 5.08 9.06 -8.49
N ALA A 267 6.33 9.15 -8.08
CA ALA A 267 6.73 9.55 -6.74
C ALA A 267 7.71 10.72 -6.74
N VAL A 268 7.77 11.40 -5.60
CA VAL A 268 8.88 12.31 -5.25
C VAL A 268 9.57 11.76 -4.03
N VAL A 269 10.88 11.65 -4.10
CA VAL A 269 11.75 11.15 -3.04
C VAL A 269 12.82 12.15 -2.65
N VAL A 270 13.36 11.99 -1.45
CA VAL A 270 14.51 12.75 -0.95
C VAL A 270 15.72 11.84 -0.97
N GLU A 271 16.74 12.21 -1.73
CA GLU A 271 17.98 11.46 -1.88
C GLU A 271 18.82 11.47 -0.59
N SER A 272 19.40 10.32 -0.24
CA SER A 272 20.24 10.14 0.96
C SER A 272 21.51 10.98 0.92
N ASP A 273 22.15 11.09 -0.24
CA ASP A 273 23.48 11.69 -0.43
C ASP A 273 23.46 13.22 -0.57
N THR A 274 22.48 13.74 -1.32
CA THR A 274 22.38 15.16 -1.65
C THR A 274 21.35 15.87 -0.80
N GLN A 275 20.49 15.11 -0.11
CA GLN A 275 19.34 15.62 0.61
C GLN A 275 18.40 16.41 -0.31
N LYS A 276 18.42 16.16 -1.62
CA LYS A 276 17.58 16.85 -2.61
C LYS A 276 16.40 15.99 -3.03
N CYS A 277 15.33 16.66 -3.44
CA CYS A 277 14.20 15.97 -4.01
C CYS A 277 14.45 15.53 -5.46
N ARG A 278 14.05 14.30 -5.79
CA ARG A 278 13.99 13.75 -7.14
C ARG A 278 12.59 13.20 -7.42
N ALA A 279 12.07 13.48 -8.61
CA ALA A 279 10.90 12.78 -9.12
C ALA A 279 11.32 11.47 -9.80
N MET A 280 10.60 10.40 -9.51
CA MET A 280 10.84 9.09 -10.13
C MET A 280 9.53 8.33 -10.37
N THR A 281 9.60 7.26 -11.15
CA THR A 281 8.51 6.27 -11.22
C THR A 281 8.88 5.11 -10.33
N VAL A 282 7.91 4.61 -9.58
CA VAL A 282 8.08 3.48 -8.69
C VAL A 282 7.14 2.34 -9.04
N ALA A 283 7.54 1.12 -8.72
CA ALA A 283 6.80 -0.11 -8.94
C ALA A 283 6.43 -0.78 -7.61
N LEU A 284 5.17 -1.14 -7.41
CA LEU A 284 4.68 -1.79 -6.19
C LEU A 284 5.25 -3.20 -6.10
N VAL A 285 5.88 -3.55 -4.98
CA VAL A 285 6.45 -4.89 -4.76
C VAL A 285 5.83 -5.62 -3.57
N ALA A 286 5.25 -4.91 -2.61
CA ALA A 286 4.53 -5.51 -1.49
C ALA A 286 3.43 -4.60 -0.95
N LEU A 287 2.40 -5.20 -0.35
CA LEU A 287 1.26 -4.52 0.21
C LEU A 287 0.70 -5.29 1.41
N HIS A 288 0.63 -4.66 2.56
CA HIS A 288 -0.19 -5.08 3.69
C HIS A 288 -1.50 -4.33 3.69
N ILE A 289 -2.57 -5.05 4.01
CA ILE A 289 -3.89 -4.51 4.30
C ILE A 289 -4.28 -5.09 5.64
N ILE A 290 -4.50 -4.21 6.62
CA ILE A 290 -5.05 -4.61 7.91
C ILE A 290 -6.40 -3.91 8.09
N HIS A 291 -7.39 -4.65 8.55
CA HIS A 291 -8.77 -4.16 8.62
C HIS A 291 -9.46 -4.65 9.90
N LYS A 292 -10.12 -3.73 10.60
CA LYS A 292 -10.84 -4.01 11.82
C LYS A 292 -12.35 -3.99 11.61
N THR A 293 -13.01 -5.11 11.93
CA THR A 293 -14.47 -5.28 11.79
C THR A 293 -15.10 -5.78 13.09
N GLU A 294 -16.43 -5.70 13.22
CA GLU A 294 -17.15 -6.20 14.40
C GLU A 294 -16.88 -7.70 14.65
N THR A 295 -16.77 -8.48 13.58
CA THR A 295 -16.45 -9.91 13.66
C THR A 295 -14.96 -10.21 13.80
N GLN A 296 -14.07 -9.24 13.57
CA GLN A 296 -12.62 -9.36 13.71
C GLN A 296 -12.04 -8.18 14.53
N PRO A 297 -12.33 -8.09 15.83
CA PRO A 297 -11.83 -7.01 16.69
C PRO A 297 -10.32 -7.10 16.96
N THR A 298 -9.67 -8.24 16.65
CA THR A 298 -8.21 -8.41 16.64
C THR A 298 -7.59 -8.19 15.27
N TRP A 299 -8.33 -7.51 14.39
CA TRP A 299 -8.00 -7.22 12.99
C TRP A 299 -7.85 -8.47 12.11
N ILE A 300 -8.06 -8.23 10.82
CA ILE A 300 -7.73 -9.11 9.70
C ILE A 300 -6.37 -8.64 9.17
N TRP A 301 -5.48 -9.59 8.85
CA TRP A 301 -4.09 -9.30 8.50
C TRP A 301 -3.76 -9.90 7.13
N ALA A 302 -3.92 -9.14 6.06
CA ALA A 302 -3.63 -9.59 4.70
C ALA A 302 -2.28 -9.06 4.20
N THR A 303 -1.51 -9.91 3.53
CA THR A 303 -0.24 -9.51 2.91
C THR A 303 -0.10 -10.04 1.49
N PHE A 304 0.26 -9.14 0.57
CA PHE A 304 0.42 -9.38 -0.86
C PHE A 304 1.81 -8.95 -1.31
N GLU A 305 2.29 -9.60 -2.35
CA GLU A 305 3.57 -9.24 -2.97
C GLU A 305 3.63 -9.60 -4.44
N HIS A 306 4.58 -8.99 -5.14
CA HIS A 306 4.83 -9.30 -6.54
C HIS A 306 5.51 -10.68 -6.68
N VAL A 307 5.08 -11.47 -7.66
CA VAL A 307 5.56 -12.86 -7.87
C VAL A 307 7.05 -12.92 -8.20
N ASP A 308 7.62 -11.83 -8.71
CA ASP A 308 9.04 -11.74 -9.12
C ASP A 308 9.98 -11.21 -8.03
N ASN A 309 9.51 -11.07 -6.79
CA ASN A 309 10.35 -10.58 -5.69
C ASN A 309 11.54 -11.49 -5.40
N THR A 310 11.31 -12.78 -5.17
CA THR A 310 12.32 -13.73 -4.71
C THR A 310 12.02 -15.17 -5.17
N PRO A 311 13.04 -16.04 -5.29
CA PRO A 311 12.82 -17.47 -5.36
C PRO A 311 12.45 -18.04 -3.98
N ASP A 312 11.83 -19.21 -3.98
CA ASP A 312 11.77 -20.04 -2.78
C ASP A 312 13.18 -20.41 -2.32
N ASN A 313 13.43 -20.39 -1.01
CA ASN A 313 14.74 -20.69 -0.43
C ASN A 313 15.26 -22.08 -0.85
N SER A 314 14.35 -23.04 -1.06
CA SER A 314 14.72 -24.39 -1.52
C SER A 314 15.16 -24.45 -2.99
N GLU A 315 14.80 -23.44 -3.80
CA GLU A 315 15.06 -23.35 -5.23
C GLU A 315 16.16 -22.32 -5.56
N ALA A 316 16.44 -21.41 -4.63
CA ALA A 316 17.37 -20.29 -4.78
C ALA A 316 18.78 -20.70 -5.25
N ALA A 317 19.32 -21.82 -4.79
CA ALA A 317 20.64 -22.29 -5.22
C ALA A 317 20.71 -22.73 -6.70
N ASN A 318 19.56 -23.02 -7.31
CA ASN A 318 19.47 -23.58 -8.66
C ASN A 318 18.80 -22.62 -9.66
N THR A 319 18.28 -21.47 -9.21
CA THR A 319 17.66 -20.49 -10.11
C THR A 319 18.69 -19.89 -11.06
N THR A 320 18.31 -19.69 -12.31
CA THR A 320 19.05 -18.86 -13.27
C THR A 320 18.36 -17.53 -13.56
N LYS A 321 17.15 -17.33 -13.02
CA LYS A 321 16.40 -16.08 -13.09
C LYS A 321 17.00 -15.07 -12.12
N THR A 322 17.21 -13.84 -12.59
CA THR A 322 17.40 -12.68 -11.72
C THR A 322 16.03 -12.19 -11.29
N TRP A 323 15.81 -12.17 -9.98
CA TRP A 323 14.60 -11.68 -9.32
C TRP A 323 14.82 -10.23 -8.87
N THR A 324 13.78 -9.57 -8.37
CA THR A 324 13.91 -8.20 -7.83
C THR A 324 14.91 -8.12 -6.68
N PHE A 325 14.95 -9.14 -5.80
CA PHE A 325 15.79 -9.18 -4.60
C PHE A 325 16.72 -10.40 -4.55
N PHE A 326 16.95 -11.07 -5.69
CA PHE A 326 17.88 -12.20 -5.75
C PHE A 326 18.57 -12.27 -7.11
N ASP A 327 19.91 -12.28 -7.11
CA ASP A 327 20.71 -12.42 -8.32
C ASP A 327 21.57 -13.68 -8.20
N PRO A 328 21.34 -14.72 -9.03
CA PRO A 328 22.16 -15.93 -8.99
C PRO A 328 23.64 -15.67 -9.34
N ASN A 329 23.97 -14.50 -9.91
CA ASN A 329 25.34 -14.07 -10.19
C ASN A 329 25.84 -12.97 -9.24
N CYS A 330 25.19 -12.79 -8.08
CA CYS A 330 25.54 -11.78 -7.08
C CYS A 330 27.02 -11.85 -6.68
N ALA A 331 27.65 -10.69 -6.58
CA ALA A 331 29.01 -10.53 -6.08
C ALA A 331 28.99 -9.75 -4.75
N PRO A 332 29.65 -10.24 -3.68
CA PRO A 332 29.67 -9.57 -2.39
C PRO A 332 30.11 -8.11 -2.50
N LYS A 333 29.47 -7.24 -1.72
CA LYS A 333 29.73 -5.79 -1.73
C LYS A 333 30.30 -5.34 -0.40
N THR A 334 31.51 -4.78 -0.42
CA THR A 334 32.13 -4.17 0.75
C THR A 334 31.87 -2.66 0.76
N VAL A 335 31.31 -2.17 1.87
CA VAL A 335 31.10 -0.75 2.15
C VAL A 335 32.14 -0.34 3.19
N SER A 336 33.09 0.50 2.79
CA SER A 336 34.21 0.96 3.63
C SER A 336 34.04 2.44 4.01
N ASN A 337 34.74 2.88 5.05
CA ASN A 337 34.73 4.26 5.56
C ASN A 337 33.33 4.73 6.02
N ILE A 338 32.56 3.83 6.62
CA ILE A 338 31.23 4.15 7.15
C ILE A 338 31.39 5.21 8.25
N PRO A 339 30.75 6.39 8.13
CA PRO A 339 30.81 7.43 9.17
C PRO A 339 30.31 6.90 10.50
N GLU A 340 30.90 7.32 11.62
CA GLU A 340 30.61 6.78 12.98
C GLU A 340 29.12 6.76 13.31
N PHE A 341 28.37 7.78 12.91
CA PHE A 341 26.92 7.88 13.14
C PHE A 341 26.07 6.92 12.28
N CYS A 342 26.65 6.34 11.22
CA CYS A 342 26.03 5.33 10.36
C CYS A 342 26.43 3.90 10.75
N GLN A 343 27.42 3.73 11.62
CA GLN A 343 27.95 2.41 11.95
C GLN A 343 26.97 1.64 12.83
N PHE A 344 26.64 0.42 12.42
CA PHE A 344 26.03 -0.54 13.33
C PHE A 344 27.12 -1.29 14.08
N LYS A 345 26.97 -1.42 15.41
CA LYS A 345 27.94 -2.12 16.28
C LYS A 345 29.40 -1.60 16.13
N GLY A 346 29.59 -0.35 15.74
CA GLY A 346 30.91 0.30 15.61
C GLY A 346 31.76 -0.21 14.45
N GLN A 347 31.14 -0.79 13.42
CA GLN A 347 31.84 -1.30 12.24
C GLN A 347 32.02 -0.21 11.18
N SER A 348 33.27 0.19 10.92
CA SER A 348 33.60 1.17 9.87
C SER A 348 33.71 0.57 8.47
N GLU A 349 33.67 -0.77 8.37
CA GLU A 349 33.66 -1.54 7.13
C GLU A 349 32.80 -2.79 7.32
N VAL A 350 31.93 -3.05 6.36
CA VAL A 350 31.03 -4.22 6.35
C VAL A 350 30.98 -4.83 4.96
N THR A 351 30.73 -6.13 4.86
CA THR A 351 30.55 -6.83 3.59
C THR A 351 29.18 -7.49 3.57
N VAL A 352 28.34 -7.06 2.62
CA VAL A 352 27.06 -7.72 2.32
C VAL A 352 27.36 -8.89 1.40
N GLY A 353 27.11 -10.10 1.91
CA GLY A 353 27.41 -11.35 1.22
C GLY A 353 26.32 -11.77 0.23
N CYS A 354 26.65 -12.73 -0.64
CA CYS A 354 25.73 -13.30 -1.62
C CYS A 354 25.51 -14.81 -1.46
N ASP A 355 26.31 -15.46 -0.62
CA ASP A 355 26.17 -16.90 -0.39
C ASP A 355 24.96 -17.22 0.51
N SER A 356 24.62 -18.50 0.60
CA SER A 356 23.45 -18.95 1.36
C SER A 356 23.51 -18.65 2.84
N SER A 357 24.68 -18.34 3.40
CA SER A 357 24.77 -17.89 4.79
C SER A 357 24.31 -16.44 4.95
N ALA A 358 24.40 -15.63 3.90
CA ALA A 358 24.06 -14.21 3.87
C ALA A 358 22.62 -13.90 3.40
N TRP A 359 21.87 -14.90 2.91
CA TRP A 359 20.48 -14.70 2.49
C TRP A 359 19.61 -14.26 3.68
N ASN A 360 18.71 -13.30 3.43
CA ASN A 360 17.79 -12.74 4.43
C ASN A 360 18.52 -12.19 5.67
N GLN A 361 19.76 -11.70 5.54
CA GLN A 361 20.46 -11.05 6.65
C GLN A 361 20.19 -9.56 6.68
N ALA A 362 19.82 -9.06 7.86
CA ALA A 362 19.66 -7.64 8.11
C ALA A 362 20.98 -6.89 7.84
N PRO A 363 20.90 -5.67 7.28
CA PRO A 363 22.07 -4.84 7.04
C PRO A 363 22.90 -4.52 8.29
N GLN A 364 24.16 -4.17 8.04
CA GLN A 364 25.16 -3.90 9.07
C GLN A 364 25.58 -2.42 9.14
N TYR A 365 24.76 -1.52 8.61
CA TYR A 365 24.94 -0.06 8.70
C TYR A 365 23.61 0.65 8.46
N TRP A 366 23.47 1.88 8.96
CA TRP A 366 22.30 2.74 8.73
C TRP A 366 22.43 3.51 7.42
N ILE A 367 21.29 3.83 6.78
CA ILE A 367 21.23 4.67 5.57
C ILE A 367 20.46 5.98 5.82
N GLY A 368 20.59 6.95 4.91
CA GLY A 368 20.04 8.31 5.06
C GLY A 368 21.03 9.30 5.68
N GLU A 369 20.76 10.61 5.57
CA GLU A 369 21.58 11.70 6.15
C GLU A 369 23.11 11.57 5.98
N ASP A 370 23.62 11.58 4.75
CA ASP A 370 25.07 11.42 4.44
C ASP A 370 25.65 10.03 4.77
N CYS A 371 24.83 9.06 5.19
CA CYS A 371 25.24 7.66 5.26
C CYS A 371 25.40 7.03 3.87
N PRO A 372 26.18 5.93 3.75
CA PRO A 372 26.31 5.22 2.48
C PRO A 372 24.96 4.76 1.94
N ASP A 373 24.84 4.71 0.61
CA ASP A 373 23.67 4.18 -0.05
C ASP A 373 23.49 2.67 0.22
N PRO A 374 22.27 2.13 0.08
CA PRO A 374 22.06 0.69 0.18
C PRO A 374 22.85 -0.05 -0.90
N VAL A 375 23.12 -1.33 -0.61
CA VAL A 375 23.69 -2.27 -1.58
C VAL A 375 22.72 -3.44 -1.76
N PRO A 376 22.80 -4.22 -2.85
CA PRO A 376 21.92 -5.37 -3.04
C PRO A 376 21.96 -6.34 -1.86
N VAL A 377 20.79 -6.75 -1.39
CA VAL A 377 20.61 -7.80 -0.39
C VAL A 377 20.00 -9.02 -1.07
N GLN A 378 20.54 -10.21 -0.81
CA GLN A 378 19.95 -11.45 -1.32
C GLN A 378 18.81 -11.91 -0.41
N VAL A 379 17.61 -11.98 -0.98
CA VAL A 379 16.39 -12.39 -0.29
C VAL A 379 15.84 -13.66 -0.91
N THR A 380 15.38 -14.56 -0.06
CA THR A 380 14.68 -15.79 -0.47
C THR A 380 13.46 -15.99 0.40
N ARG A 381 12.41 -16.64 -0.14
CA ARG A 381 11.24 -17.01 0.66
C ARG A 381 11.55 -18.20 1.57
N VAL A 382 11.44 -17.99 2.87
CA VAL A 382 11.56 -19.03 3.90
C VAL A 382 10.19 -19.49 4.39
N ALA A 383 9.25 -18.55 4.58
CA ALA A 383 7.86 -18.88 4.90
C ALA A 383 7.10 -19.24 3.60
N PRO A 384 6.70 -20.50 3.39
CA PRO A 384 6.01 -20.89 2.17
C PRO A 384 4.62 -20.24 2.09
N ILE A 385 4.15 -19.99 0.87
CA ILE A 385 2.77 -19.57 0.63
C ILE A 385 1.85 -20.74 0.96
N ASP A 386 0.81 -20.49 1.75
CA ASP A 386 -0.13 -21.53 2.17
C ASP A 386 -0.92 -22.10 0.97
N ALA A 387 -1.39 -23.35 1.10
CA ALA A 387 -2.15 -24.00 0.05
C ALA A 387 -3.51 -23.31 -0.21
N ASN A 388 -4.18 -22.79 0.83
CA ASN A 388 -5.43 -22.04 0.68
C ASN A 388 -5.18 -20.70 0.00
N ALA A 389 -4.13 -19.97 0.42
CA ALA A 389 -3.75 -18.70 -0.20
C ALA A 389 -3.38 -18.91 -1.67
N SER A 390 -2.63 -19.97 -1.98
CA SER A 390 -2.34 -20.39 -3.35
C SER A 390 -3.63 -20.67 -4.13
N ALA A 391 -4.59 -21.41 -3.57
CA ALA A 391 -5.86 -21.67 -4.24
C ALA A 391 -6.67 -20.38 -4.50
N ALA A 392 -6.71 -19.46 -3.54
CA ALA A 392 -7.35 -18.15 -3.68
C ALA A 392 -6.66 -17.29 -4.75
N ASN A 393 -5.32 -17.29 -4.82
CA ASN A 393 -4.55 -16.62 -5.89
C ASN A 393 -4.98 -17.11 -7.28
N HIS A 394 -5.00 -18.43 -7.48
CA HIS A 394 -5.41 -19.00 -8.77
C HIS A 394 -6.86 -18.63 -9.12
N ALA A 395 -7.77 -18.63 -8.15
CA ALA A 395 -9.15 -18.26 -8.38
C ALA A 395 -9.31 -16.76 -8.68
N ALA A 396 -8.56 -15.90 -7.98
CA ALA A 396 -8.53 -14.46 -8.23
C ALA A 396 -7.96 -14.13 -9.62
N TRP A 397 -6.84 -14.74 -10.04
CA TRP A 397 -6.30 -14.54 -11.39
C TRP A 397 -7.25 -15.02 -12.48
N GLN A 398 -7.95 -16.14 -12.25
CA GLN A 398 -9.02 -16.61 -13.15
C GLN A 398 -10.18 -15.61 -13.20
N ALA A 399 -10.59 -15.04 -12.07
CA ALA A 399 -11.63 -14.02 -12.00
C ALA A 399 -11.22 -12.73 -12.75
N VAL A 400 -9.98 -12.25 -12.55
CA VAL A 400 -9.41 -11.07 -13.25
C VAL A 400 -9.45 -11.28 -14.76
N THR A 401 -8.99 -12.45 -15.22
CA THR A 401 -9.00 -12.82 -16.64
C THR A 401 -10.43 -12.93 -17.18
N ALA A 402 -11.32 -13.59 -16.44
CA ALA A 402 -12.72 -13.80 -16.83
C ALA A 402 -13.54 -12.50 -16.86
N ALA A 403 -13.16 -11.52 -16.04
CA ALA A 403 -13.74 -10.17 -16.03
C ALA A 403 -13.26 -9.29 -17.20
N GLY A 404 -12.32 -9.79 -18.02
CA GLY A 404 -11.83 -9.10 -19.21
C GLY A 404 -10.54 -8.31 -19.00
N TYR A 405 -9.93 -8.35 -17.81
CA TYR A 405 -8.66 -7.70 -17.50
C TYR A 405 -7.48 -8.63 -17.81
N THR A 406 -7.41 -9.13 -19.05
CA THR A 406 -6.49 -10.22 -19.44
C THR A 406 -5.01 -9.84 -19.45
N ASP A 407 -4.71 -8.55 -19.49
CA ASP A 407 -3.37 -7.97 -19.43
C ASP A 407 -3.12 -7.23 -18.10
N SER A 408 -3.98 -7.42 -17.10
CA SER A 408 -3.86 -6.76 -15.82
C SER A 408 -2.53 -7.05 -15.12
N VAL A 409 -1.86 -6.00 -14.62
CA VAL A 409 -0.68 -6.12 -13.75
C VAL A 409 -0.97 -6.95 -12.50
N TRP A 410 -2.23 -7.00 -12.05
CA TRP A 410 -2.65 -7.74 -10.86
C TRP A 410 -2.56 -9.27 -11.01
N LEU A 411 -2.36 -9.77 -12.24
CA LEU A 411 -2.00 -11.16 -12.50
C LEU A 411 -0.57 -11.52 -12.05
N ASN A 412 0.26 -10.53 -11.72
CA ASN A 412 1.63 -10.69 -11.23
C ASN A 412 1.78 -10.40 -9.73
N TYR A 413 0.66 -10.27 -9.01
CA TYR A 413 0.63 -10.14 -7.56
C TYR A 413 -0.04 -11.37 -6.95
N GLN A 414 0.44 -11.77 -5.78
CA GLN A 414 -0.08 -12.92 -5.05
C GLN A 414 -0.29 -12.58 -3.57
N LEU A 415 -1.37 -13.10 -3.00
CA LEU A 415 -1.57 -13.18 -1.57
C LEU A 415 -0.59 -14.18 -0.97
N VAL A 416 0.09 -13.79 0.10
CA VAL A 416 0.89 -14.71 0.92
C VAL A 416 -0.02 -15.46 1.88
N ASN A 417 -0.84 -14.74 2.64
CA ASN A 417 -1.89 -15.28 3.51
C ASN A 417 -2.78 -14.16 4.10
N VAL A 418 -3.90 -14.56 4.70
CA VAL A 418 -4.70 -13.73 5.62
C VAL A 418 -4.67 -14.34 7.03
N GLN A 419 -4.13 -13.61 8.01
CA GLN A 419 -4.29 -13.98 9.42
C GLN A 419 -5.60 -13.41 9.99
N TRP A 420 -6.36 -14.21 10.73
CA TRP A 420 -7.66 -13.82 11.31
C TRP A 420 -7.98 -14.67 12.55
N SER A 421 -9.01 -14.32 13.31
CA SER A 421 -9.44 -15.10 14.48
C SER A 421 -10.73 -15.85 14.24
N THR A 422 -10.72 -17.17 14.48
CA THR A 422 -11.95 -18.00 14.44
C THR A 422 -12.85 -17.80 15.67
N ASN A 423 -12.32 -17.21 16.75
CA ASN A 423 -13.04 -16.90 17.97
C ASN A 423 -12.33 -15.76 18.71
N PRO A 424 -12.54 -14.50 18.28
CA PRO A 424 -11.79 -13.38 18.81
C PRO A 424 -12.16 -13.09 20.28
N PRO A 425 -11.24 -12.51 21.05
CA PRO A 425 -11.52 -12.08 22.41
C PRO A 425 -12.61 -10.99 22.41
N THR A 426 -13.47 -11.03 23.43
CA THR A 426 -14.45 -9.96 23.70
C THR A 426 -13.91 -8.91 24.68
N SER A 427 -12.66 -9.08 25.15
CA SER A 427 -12.00 -8.11 26.02
C SER A 427 -11.60 -6.88 25.24
N GLN A 428 -11.68 -5.73 25.90
CA GLN A 428 -11.21 -4.47 25.35
C GLN A 428 -9.66 -4.42 25.38
N PRO A 429 -9.02 -3.75 24.40
CA PRO A 429 -7.56 -3.63 24.29
C PRO A 429 -6.97 -2.74 25.40
N LYS A 430 -6.72 -3.34 26.57
CA LYS A 430 -6.29 -2.62 27.79
C LYS A 430 -4.86 -2.86 28.21
N LEU A 431 -4.25 -3.94 27.73
CA LEU A 431 -2.93 -4.41 28.17
C LEU A 431 -2.03 -4.65 26.96
N VAL A 432 -0.73 -4.57 27.23
CA VAL A 432 0.34 -4.96 26.32
C VAL A 432 1.05 -6.18 26.95
N PRO A 433 1.17 -7.32 26.25
CA PRO A 433 0.65 -7.57 24.91
C PRO A 433 -0.88 -7.69 24.89
N LEU A 434 -1.48 -7.24 23.79
CA LEU A 434 -2.90 -7.35 23.49
C LEU A 434 -3.32 -8.82 23.43
N ASP A 435 -4.57 -9.07 23.85
CA ASP A 435 -5.17 -10.40 23.82
C ASP A 435 -5.47 -10.79 22.37
N VAL A 436 -5.04 -11.99 21.99
CA VAL A 436 -5.41 -12.65 20.73
C VAL A 436 -5.84 -14.07 21.07
N LEU A 437 -6.83 -14.59 20.36
CA LEU A 437 -7.38 -15.92 20.60
C LEU A 437 -7.67 -16.59 19.27
N SER A 438 -7.43 -17.90 19.19
CA SER A 438 -7.79 -18.74 18.05
C SER A 438 -7.40 -18.17 16.67
N MET A 439 -6.22 -17.55 16.60
CA MET A 439 -5.67 -17.00 15.36
C MET A 439 -5.38 -18.12 14.37
N GLN A 440 -5.75 -17.92 13.11
CA GLN A 440 -5.50 -18.81 11.99
C GLN A 440 -4.98 -18.00 10.78
N PRO A 441 -4.15 -18.62 9.92
CA PRO A 441 -3.48 -19.88 10.19
C PRO A 441 -2.43 -19.75 11.31
N ASP A 442 -2.13 -20.86 11.98
CA ASP A 442 -1.10 -20.96 13.03
C ASP A 442 0.26 -21.38 12.43
N SER A 443 0.65 -20.69 11.37
CA SER A 443 1.93 -20.88 10.65
C SER A 443 2.57 -19.53 10.42
N ASN A 444 3.88 -19.51 10.13
CA ASN A 444 4.57 -18.27 9.78
C ASN A 444 3.94 -17.64 8.53
N ILE A 445 3.74 -16.33 8.57
CA ILE A 445 3.19 -15.51 7.49
C ILE A 445 4.17 -14.35 7.34
N ALA A 446 4.91 -14.33 6.25
CA ALA A 446 5.93 -13.32 6.03
C ALA A 446 5.96 -12.89 4.57
N ASN A 447 5.81 -11.59 4.36
CA ASN A 447 6.11 -10.96 3.10
C ASN A 447 7.63 -10.95 2.90
N THR A 448 8.09 -11.27 1.69
CA THR A 448 9.54 -11.32 1.42
C THR A 448 10.20 -9.95 1.41
N VAL A 449 9.42 -8.87 1.36
CA VAL A 449 9.91 -7.48 1.38
C VAL A 449 9.62 -6.83 2.74
N LEU A 450 8.40 -6.96 3.26
CA LEU A 450 7.99 -6.26 4.50
C LEU A 450 8.48 -6.94 5.79
N GLU A 451 8.70 -8.26 5.77
CA GLU A 451 9.26 -9.06 6.88
C GLU A 451 10.58 -9.73 6.50
N THR A 452 11.33 -9.12 5.57
CA THR A 452 12.55 -9.68 4.94
C THR A 452 13.44 -10.45 5.92
N TYR A 453 13.73 -9.86 7.08
CA TYR A 453 14.69 -10.39 8.06
C TYR A 453 14.04 -11.14 9.24
N ILE A 454 12.72 -11.30 9.25
CA ILE A 454 11.95 -11.99 10.32
C ILE A 454 10.86 -12.91 9.76
N GLN A 455 11.18 -13.69 8.74
CA GLN A 455 10.22 -14.59 8.08
C GLN A 455 9.74 -15.78 8.94
N ASP A 456 10.18 -15.89 10.19
CA ASP A 456 9.79 -16.92 11.15
C ASP A 456 8.68 -16.44 12.12
N LYS A 457 7.87 -15.47 11.70
CA LYS A 457 6.86 -14.79 12.52
C LYS A 457 5.48 -14.83 11.89
N ARG A 458 4.48 -14.47 12.69
CA ARG A 458 3.12 -14.13 12.27
C ARG A 458 2.83 -12.66 12.54
N CYS A 459 1.84 -12.09 11.86
CA CYS A 459 1.44 -10.68 12.01
C CYS A 459 1.20 -10.33 13.49
N VAL A 460 0.39 -11.13 14.20
CA VAL A 460 0.05 -10.88 15.61
C VAL A 460 1.19 -11.09 16.59
N ASP A 461 2.29 -11.78 16.23
CA ASP A 461 3.44 -11.97 17.13
C ASP A 461 4.16 -10.63 17.42
N CYS A 462 4.05 -9.69 16.47
CA CYS A 462 4.53 -8.32 16.56
C CYS A 462 3.41 -7.36 16.96
N HIS A 463 2.32 -7.29 16.19
CA HIS A 463 1.28 -6.25 16.33
C HIS A 463 0.59 -6.26 17.70
N ARG A 464 0.50 -7.41 18.38
CA ARG A 464 -0.05 -7.44 19.74
C ARG A 464 0.78 -6.65 20.77
N LYS A 465 1.98 -6.20 20.42
CA LYS A 465 2.85 -5.39 21.26
C LYS A 465 2.78 -3.90 20.92
N ALA A 466 1.91 -3.49 20.00
CA ALA A 466 1.79 -2.11 19.60
C ALA A 466 1.35 -1.23 20.78
N THR A 467 1.99 -0.07 20.87
CA THR A 467 1.79 0.91 21.94
C THR A 467 1.64 2.31 21.38
N ILE A 468 1.11 3.23 22.18
CA ILE A 468 1.15 4.67 21.88
C ILE A 468 2.59 5.23 21.97
N ALA A 469 2.81 6.42 21.40
CA ALA A 469 4.10 7.10 21.45
C ALA A 469 4.64 7.25 22.88
N GLY A 470 5.93 6.98 23.05
CA GLY A 470 6.63 7.11 24.33
C GLY A 470 6.25 6.09 25.41
N SER A 471 5.45 5.06 25.09
CA SER A 471 5.00 4.05 26.06
C SER A 471 5.41 2.63 25.67
N GLU A 472 5.72 1.81 26.68
CA GLU A 472 5.92 0.36 26.55
C GLU A 472 4.73 -0.46 27.09
N THR A 473 3.74 0.19 27.71
CA THR A 473 2.66 -0.50 28.45
C THR A 473 1.25 -0.05 28.10
N LEU A 474 1.11 1.08 27.40
CA LEU A 474 -0.19 1.61 26.99
C LEU A 474 -0.46 1.19 25.54
N PRO A 475 -1.49 0.35 25.28
CA PRO A 475 -1.70 -0.28 23.98
C PRO A 475 -2.18 0.70 22.91
N SER A 476 -2.03 0.35 21.65
CA SER A 476 -2.55 1.13 20.51
C SER A 476 -3.45 0.30 19.59
N ASP A 477 -4.16 -0.68 20.16
CA ASP A 477 -5.11 -1.52 19.41
C ASP A 477 -4.53 -2.18 18.15
N PHE A 478 -3.33 -2.75 18.32
CA PHE A 478 -2.54 -3.40 17.27
C PHE A 478 -1.95 -2.47 16.21
N SER A 479 -2.24 -1.17 16.23
CA SER A 479 -1.68 -0.18 15.31
C SER A 479 -0.30 0.32 15.78
N PHE A 480 0.73 0.21 14.94
CA PHE A 480 2.01 0.85 15.23
C PHE A 480 2.01 2.36 14.91
N LEU A 481 1.02 2.87 14.16
CA LEU A 481 0.97 4.27 13.72
C LEU A 481 1.04 5.25 14.89
N LEU A 482 0.39 4.95 16.01
CA LEU A 482 0.37 5.85 17.16
C LEU A 482 1.76 6.11 17.77
N GLN A 483 2.77 5.28 17.48
CA GLN A 483 4.15 5.51 17.92
C GLN A 483 4.82 6.69 17.21
N GLU A 484 4.30 7.11 16.06
CA GLU A 484 4.85 8.20 15.24
C GLU A 484 4.52 9.61 15.79
N ALA A 485 3.62 9.70 16.77
CA ALA A 485 3.23 10.99 17.34
C ALA A 485 4.39 11.71 18.03
N LYS A 486 4.60 12.98 17.66
CA LYS A 486 5.67 13.84 18.17
C LYS A 486 5.23 14.66 19.38
N SER A 487 6.20 15.14 20.16
CA SER A 487 5.95 16.02 21.31
C SER A 487 5.88 17.48 20.85
N SER A 488 5.03 18.26 21.50
CA SER A 488 4.97 19.73 21.36
C SER A 488 6.30 20.47 21.60
N GLY A 489 7.30 19.82 22.21
CA GLY A 489 8.58 20.40 22.59
C GLY A 489 9.78 20.12 21.68
N ASP A 490 9.61 19.40 20.57
CA ASP A 490 10.73 18.83 19.79
C ASP A 490 11.59 19.87 19.01
N ILE A 491 11.27 21.17 19.08
CA ILE A 491 12.17 22.26 18.59
C ILE A 491 13.21 22.67 19.64
N LYS A 492 14.04 21.75 20.11
CA LYS A 492 15.30 22.11 20.80
C LYS A 492 16.53 21.58 20.08
N ASP A 493 16.65 21.87 18.77
CA ASP A 493 17.97 22.17 18.16
C ASP A 493 17.95 22.73 16.72
N ALA A 494 16.78 23.00 16.13
CA ALA A 494 16.73 23.56 14.76
C ALA A 494 17.23 25.01 14.62
N SER A 495 17.34 25.79 15.71
CA SER A 495 17.80 27.19 15.65
C SER A 495 19.21 27.44 16.19
N LEU A 496 19.96 26.40 16.60
CA LEU A 496 21.33 26.54 17.15
C LEU A 496 22.42 25.87 16.30
N ALA A 497 22.06 25.03 15.32
CA ALA A 497 23.01 24.44 14.38
C ALA A 497 23.66 25.46 13.42
N GLY A 498 23.07 26.64 13.24
CA GLY A 498 23.64 27.74 12.44
C GLY A 498 24.71 28.58 13.14
N ALA A 499 24.99 28.36 14.44
CA ALA A 499 25.84 29.27 15.23
C ALA A 499 27.04 28.60 15.92
N ARG A 500 27.30 27.29 15.73
CA ARG A 500 28.41 26.59 16.39
C ARG A 500 29.55 26.14 15.47
N SER A 501 29.77 26.78 14.30
CA SER A 501 30.98 26.56 13.50
C SER A 501 32.12 27.55 13.75
N HIS A 502 31.98 28.54 14.65
CA HIS A 502 32.98 29.63 14.77
C HIS A 502 33.32 30.05 16.21
N ARG A 503 33.60 29.10 17.12
CA ARG A 503 34.33 29.43 18.37
C ARG A 503 34.90 28.20 19.08
N ARG A 504 36.06 27.71 18.60
CA ARG A 504 37.09 27.06 19.44
C ARG A 504 38.47 27.19 18.77
N ARG A 505 38.98 28.41 18.80
CA ARG A 505 40.40 28.72 18.98
C ARG A 505 40.45 29.92 19.91
N ILE A 506 41.48 29.95 20.76
CA ILE A 506 41.95 31.05 21.61
C ILE A 506 41.74 30.77 23.12
N ILE A 507 42.87 30.40 23.73
CA ILE A 507 43.34 30.57 25.12
C ILE A 507 43.36 29.31 26.00
N GLU A 508 44.63 28.98 26.33
CA GLU A 508 45.23 28.10 27.34
C GLU A 508 45.22 26.58 27.14
#